data_AF-A0A3L7TCG0-F1
#
_entry.id   AF-A0A3L7TCG0-F1
#
_cell.length_a   1.000
_cell.length_b   1.000
_cell.length_c   1.000
_cell.angle_alpha   90.00
_cell.angle_beta   90.00
_cell.angle_gamma   90.00
#
_symmetry.space_group_name_H-M   'P 1'
#
loop_
_entity.id
_entity.type
_entity.pdbx_description
1 polymer ?
#
loop_
_entity_poly.entity_id
_entity_poly.type
_entity_poly.pdbx_seq_one_letter_code
_entity_poly.pdbx_strand_id
1 'polypeptide(L)'
;MCAIPSIDGVCHRPLDGASSTLALLFFLEPRCPIANALAPEMSRIAASAQLHGVAVYFVYPGRFADAAEIRSHNADFALGAVALLDRDGALLSAVGATISPEAAIVRREGDGQFSLLYRGRINDLFEAPGQRRPAALHDDLARALAVALAGGTPEPSRTIAIGCVLTATNSVSQKSDSIERPH
;
A
#
# COMPACT_ATOMS: atom_id res chain seq x y z
N MET A 1 1.31 0.87 23.90
CA MET A 1 1.15 -0.15 22.83
C MET A 1 1.65 0.42 21.52
N CYS A 2 2.37 -0.39 20.75
CA CYS A 2 2.80 -0.07 19.37
C CYS A 2 1.55 0.13 18.48
N ALA A 3 1.56 1.10 17.56
CA ALA A 3 0.47 1.21 16.57
C ALA A 3 0.69 0.19 15.45
N ILE A 4 1.74 0.36 14.63
CA ILE A 4 2.13 -0.62 13.59
C ILE A 4 3.66 -0.79 13.58
N PRO A 5 4.21 -2.00 13.77
CA PRO A 5 5.65 -2.23 13.74
C PRO A 5 6.21 -2.28 12.31
N SER A 6 7.43 -1.80 12.12
CA SER A 6 8.22 -2.05 10.91
C SER A 6 8.93 -3.40 10.95
N ILE A 7 9.53 -3.81 9.83
CA ILE A 7 10.39 -5.00 9.76
C ILE A 7 11.62 -4.94 10.67
N ASP A 8 12.00 -3.74 11.12
CA ASP A 8 13.12 -3.52 12.04
C ASP A 8 12.64 -3.37 13.51
N GLY A 9 11.35 -3.61 13.77
CA GLY A 9 10.76 -3.55 15.11
C GLY A 9 10.45 -2.14 15.63
N VAL A 10 10.63 -1.11 14.81
CA VAL A 10 10.29 0.28 15.16
C VAL A 10 8.80 0.51 14.98
N CYS A 11 8.15 1.12 15.96
CA CYS A 11 6.72 1.43 15.89
C CYS A 11 6.45 2.74 15.17
N HIS A 12 5.53 2.71 14.20
CA HIS A 12 5.08 3.86 13.46
C HIS A 12 3.59 4.10 13.67
N ARG A 13 3.16 5.36 13.52
CA ARG A 13 1.74 5.75 13.54
C ARG A 13 1.40 6.39 12.20
N PRO A 14 1.06 5.63 11.14
CA PRO A 14 0.95 6.19 9.79
C PRO A 14 -0.27 7.08 9.54
N LEU A 15 -1.25 7.08 10.45
CA LEU A 15 -2.48 7.87 10.36
C LEU A 15 -2.56 9.02 11.39
N ASP A 16 -1.61 9.08 12.34
CA ASP A 16 -1.58 10.04 13.44
C ASP A 16 -0.28 10.87 13.45
N GLY A 17 -0.38 12.18 13.61
CA GLY A 17 0.73 13.12 13.50
C GLY A 17 0.25 14.57 13.44
N ALA A 18 1.17 15.50 13.21
CA ALA A 18 0.83 16.92 13.18
C ALA A 18 -0.24 17.22 12.12
N SER A 19 -1.16 18.11 12.48
CA SER A 19 -2.25 18.54 11.61
C SER A 19 -1.71 19.07 10.27
N SER A 20 -2.42 18.75 9.19
CA SER A 20 -2.10 19.07 7.80
C SER A 20 -0.85 18.40 7.21
N THR A 21 -0.18 17.49 7.93
CA THR A 21 0.91 16.68 7.34
C THR A 21 0.37 15.49 6.55
N LEU A 22 1.10 15.08 5.51
CA LEU A 22 0.69 14.00 4.61
C LEU A 22 1.39 12.67 4.93
N ALA A 23 0.70 11.58 4.66
CA ALA A 23 1.30 10.25 4.56
C ALA A 23 0.87 9.56 3.27
N LEU A 24 1.82 8.83 2.68
CA LEU A 24 1.63 8.00 1.50
C LEU A 24 1.87 6.53 1.89
N LEU A 25 0.86 5.71 1.66
CA LEU A 25 0.85 4.29 1.97
C LEU A 25 0.77 3.51 0.67
N PHE A 26 1.66 2.54 0.47
CA PHE A 26 1.60 1.58 -0.62
C PHE A 26 1.29 0.20 -0.04
N PHE A 27 0.15 -0.38 -0.37
CA PHE A 27 -0.26 -1.70 0.11
C PHE A 27 0.21 -2.77 -0.87
N LEU A 28 1.08 -3.67 -0.40
CA LEU A 28 1.79 -4.63 -1.24
C LEU A 28 1.66 -6.06 -0.72
N GLU A 29 1.69 -6.99 -1.67
CA GLU A 29 1.98 -8.40 -1.46
C GLU A 29 3.28 -8.74 -2.21
N PRO A 30 4.35 -9.24 -1.53
CA PRO A 30 5.69 -9.41 -2.12
C PRO A 30 5.75 -10.31 -3.36
N ARG A 31 4.78 -11.23 -3.47
CA ARG A 31 4.68 -12.22 -4.55
C ARG A 31 3.77 -11.75 -5.69
N CYS A 32 3.22 -10.54 -5.61
CA CYS A 32 2.34 -10.00 -6.65
C CYS A 32 3.18 -9.50 -7.84
N PRO A 33 3.05 -10.10 -9.05
CA PRO A 33 3.86 -9.70 -10.20
C PRO A 33 3.56 -8.27 -10.67
N ILE A 34 2.34 -7.77 -10.44
CA ILE A 34 1.96 -6.40 -10.82
C ILE A 34 2.60 -5.38 -9.88
N ALA A 35 2.64 -5.67 -8.57
CA ALA A 35 3.34 -4.82 -7.60
C ALA A 35 4.82 -4.70 -7.95
N ASN A 36 5.45 -5.84 -8.24
CA ASN A 36 6.87 -5.93 -8.58
C ASN A 36 7.19 -5.18 -9.89
N ALA A 37 6.31 -5.30 -10.88
CA ALA A 37 6.40 -4.56 -12.13
C ALA A 37 6.24 -3.03 -11.96
N LEU A 38 5.51 -2.58 -10.94
CA LEU A 38 5.28 -1.17 -10.62
C LEU A 38 6.28 -0.60 -9.59
N ALA A 39 7.15 -1.44 -9.02
CA ALA A 39 8.11 -1.01 -8.00
C ALA A 39 9.00 0.18 -8.40
N PRO A 40 9.55 0.26 -9.63
CA PRO A 40 10.34 1.43 -10.03
C PRO A 40 9.55 2.75 -9.92
N GLU A 41 8.27 2.72 -10.28
CA GLU A 41 7.41 3.90 -10.22
C GLU A 41 7.02 4.24 -8.78
N MET A 42 6.72 3.23 -7.96
CA MET A 42 6.46 3.45 -6.53
C MET A 42 7.69 4.05 -5.83
N SER A 43 8.90 3.56 -6.11
CA SER A 43 10.14 4.13 -5.56
C SER A 43 10.39 5.56 -6.02
N ARG A 44 10.13 5.88 -7.30
CA ARG A 44 10.24 7.24 -7.83
C ARG A 44 9.27 8.20 -7.13
N ILE A 45 8.00 7.80 -6.97
CA ILE A 45 6.98 8.60 -6.28
C ILE A 45 7.33 8.74 -4.79
N ALA A 46 7.76 7.66 -4.13
CA ALA A 46 8.16 7.67 -2.73
C ALA A 46 9.30 8.66 -2.47
N ALA A 47 10.35 8.62 -3.28
CA ALA A 47 11.48 9.55 -3.17
C ALA A 47 11.03 11.02 -3.35
N SER A 48 10.20 11.29 -4.36
CA SER A 48 9.64 12.63 -4.57
C SER A 48 8.80 13.09 -3.39
N ALA A 49 7.94 12.22 -2.85
CA ALA A 49 7.09 12.54 -1.70
C ALA A 49 7.92 12.86 -0.45
N GLN A 50 8.96 12.07 -0.17
CA GLN A 50 9.88 12.28 0.96
C GLN A 50 10.62 13.62 0.86
N LEU A 51 11.04 14.04 -0.33
CA LEU A 51 11.65 15.36 -0.55
C LEU A 51 10.70 16.52 -0.21
N HIS A 52 9.39 16.30 -0.27
CA HIS A 52 8.36 17.28 0.10
C HIS A 52 7.83 17.06 1.53
N GLY A 53 8.51 16.27 2.36
CA GLY A 53 8.15 16.06 3.76
C GLY A 53 6.97 15.11 3.98
N VAL A 54 6.55 14.35 2.98
CA VAL A 54 5.51 13.32 3.12
C VAL A 54 6.10 12.08 3.80
N ALA A 55 5.41 11.56 4.82
CA ALA A 55 5.78 10.29 5.42
C ALA A 55 5.38 9.12 4.49
N VAL A 56 6.33 8.27 4.09
CA VAL A 56 6.08 7.20 3.12
C VAL A 56 6.27 5.83 3.75
N TYR A 57 5.33 4.91 3.47
CA TYR A 57 5.33 3.55 4.00
C TYR A 57 4.97 2.53 2.92
N PHE A 58 5.73 1.44 2.86
CA PHE A 58 5.34 0.21 2.19
C PHE A 58 4.66 -0.69 3.22
N VAL A 59 3.38 -0.93 3.06
CA VAL A 59 2.53 -1.66 3.99
C VAL A 59 2.35 -3.08 3.47
N TYR A 60 2.68 -4.06 4.31
CA TYR A 60 2.52 -5.48 4.03
C TYR A 60 1.42 -6.05 4.94
N PRO A 61 0.17 -6.18 4.46
CA PRO A 61 -0.94 -6.66 5.26
C PRO A 61 -0.91 -8.17 5.46
N GLY A 62 -1.50 -8.60 6.57
CA GLY A 62 -1.64 -10.02 6.88
C GLY A 62 -0.32 -10.67 7.30
N ARG A 63 -0.32 -12.01 7.32
CA ARG A 63 0.82 -12.82 7.79
C ARG A 63 1.40 -13.70 6.69
N PHE A 64 1.19 -13.31 5.43
CA PHE A 64 1.59 -14.08 4.24
C PHE A 64 3.07 -14.01 3.91
N ALA A 65 3.77 -13.01 4.44
CA ALA A 65 5.21 -12.83 4.31
C ALA A 65 5.81 -12.46 5.66
N ASP A 66 6.97 -13.04 5.98
CA ASP A 66 7.71 -12.67 7.17
C ASP A 66 8.66 -11.48 6.92
N ALA A 67 9.32 -11.02 7.98
CA ALA A 67 10.23 -9.88 7.87
C ALA A 67 11.43 -10.14 6.96
N ALA A 68 11.86 -11.41 6.81
CA ALA A 68 12.99 -11.76 5.96
C ALA A 68 12.59 -11.75 4.47
N GLU A 69 11.42 -12.30 4.12
CA GLU A 69 10.84 -12.23 2.78
C GLU A 69 10.62 -10.77 2.37
N ILE A 70 10.04 -9.95 3.25
CA ILE A 70 9.82 -8.53 2.98
C ILE A 70 11.15 -7.79 2.80
N ARG A 71 12.16 -8.11 3.61
CA ARG A 71 13.49 -7.51 3.48
C ARG A 71 14.14 -7.86 2.13
N SER A 72 14.05 -9.12 1.69
CA SER A 72 14.54 -9.54 0.38
C SER A 72 13.79 -8.79 -0.73
N HIS A 73 12.47 -8.79 -0.70
CA HIS A 73 11.63 -8.11 -1.67
C HIS A 73 11.95 -6.61 -1.77
N ASN A 74 12.10 -5.92 -0.64
CA ASN A 74 12.48 -4.52 -0.63
C ASN A 74 13.86 -4.27 -1.26
N ALA A 75 14.83 -5.17 -1.01
CA ALA A 75 16.16 -5.07 -1.59
C ALA A 75 16.13 -5.32 -3.10
N ASP A 76 15.45 -6.38 -3.54
CA ASP A 76 15.35 -6.79 -4.94
C ASP A 76 14.67 -5.71 -5.81
N PHE A 77 13.70 -4.99 -5.25
CA PHE A 77 12.91 -3.97 -5.94
C PHE A 77 13.27 -2.52 -5.56
N ALA A 78 14.34 -2.33 -4.78
CA ALA A 78 14.80 -1.02 -4.31
C ALA A 78 13.68 -0.17 -3.67
N LEU A 79 12.84 -0.80 -2.85
CA LEU A 79 11.75 -0.14 -2.10
C LEU A 79 12.32 0.49 -0.82
N GLY A 80 12.83 1.71 -0.94
CA GLY A 80 13.65 2.37 0.09
C GLY A 80 12.89 3.07 1.24
N ALA A 81 11.56 2.98 1.29
CA ALA A 81 10.78 3.57 2.39
C ALA A 81 10.54 2.55 3.52
N VAL A 82 9.99 3.02 4.64
CA VAL A 82 9.72 2.18 5.82
C VAL A 82 8.74 1.07 5.44
N ALA A 83 9.14 -0.19 5.67
CA ALA A 83 8.26 -1.35 5.50
C ALA A 83 7.52 -1.68 6.81
N LEU A 84 6.19 -1.63 6.77
CA LEU A 84 5.29 -1.89 7.88
C LEU A 84 4.68 -3.29 7.80
N LEU A 85 4.62 -3.95 8.95
CA LEU A 85 3.96 -5.23 9.16
C LEU A 85 2.53 -4.99 9.66
N ASP A 86 1.58 -4.79 8.73
CA ASP A 86 0.15 -4.60 9.05
C ASP A 86 -0.56 -5.95 9.24
N ARG A 87 -0.06 -6.74 10.19
CA ARG A 87 -0.40 -8.17 10.34
C ARG A 87 -1.88 -8.46 10.51
N ASP A 88 -2.58 -7.55 11.18
CA ASP A 88 -4.00 -7.69 11.49
C ASP A 88 -4.86 -6.83 10.54
N GLY A 89 -4.25 -6.19 9.54
CA GLY A 89 -4.93 -5.39 8.51
C GLY A 89 -5.51 -4.08 9.02
N ALA A 90 -4.97 -3.50 10.09
CA ALA A 90 -5.49 -2.29 10.71
C ALA A 90 -5.38 -1.06 9.79
N LEU A 91 -4.23 -0.88 9.12
CA LEU A 91 -4.08 0.21 8.13
C LEU A 91 -4.91 -0.07 6.89
N LEU A 92 -4.88 -1.32 6.41
CA LEU A 92 -5.64 -1.76 5.25
C LEU A 92 -7.12 -1.46 5.43
N SER A 93 -7.70 -1.83 6.57
CA SER A 93 -9.11 -1.56 6.88
C SER A 93 -9.39 -0.08 7.10
N ALA A 94 -8.49 0.65 7.78
CA ALA A 94 -8.70 2.08 8.07
C ALA A 94 -8.81 2.94 6.80
N VAL A 95 -8.01 2.67 5.76
CA VAL A 95 -8.11 3.38 4.48
C VAL A 95 -8.99 2.64 3.46
N GLY A 96 -9.38 1.40 3.78
CA GLY A 96 -10.18 0.52 2.95
C GLY A 96 -9.48 0.01 1.69
N ALA A 97 -8.15 -0.14 1.71
CA ALA A 97 -7.42 -0.77 0.62
C ALA A 97 -7.82 -2.25 0.50
N THR A 98 -7.84 -2.78 -0.72
CA THR A 98 -8.32 -4.14 -1.02
C THR A 98 -7.50 -4.86 -2.08
N ILE A 99 -6.60 -4.16 -2.77
CA ILE A 99 -5.83 -4.71 -3.89
C ILE A 99 -4.33 -4.44 -3.70
N SER A 100 -3.49 -5.36 -4.16
CA SER A 100 -2.04 -5.14 -4.29
C SER A 100 -1.64 -5.05 -5.77
N PRO A 101 -0.95 -3.99 -6.21
CA PRO A 101 -0.63 -2.78 -5.44
C PRO A 101 -1.79 -1.78 -5.41
N GLU A 102 -2.01 -1.14 -4.27
CA GLU A 102 -2.92 0.00 -4.13
C GLU A 102 -2.26 1.06 -3.26
N ALA A 103 -2.41 2.33 -3.60
CA ALA A 103 -1.86 3.44 -2.84
C ALA A 103 -2.97 4.23 -2.14
N ALA A 104 -2.63 4.80 -0.99
CA ALA A 104 -3.48 5.75 -0.27
C ALA A 104 -2.68 7.00 0.14
N ILE A 105 -3.27 8.18 -0.09
CA ILE A 105 -2.76 9.45 0.43
C ILE A 105 -3.71 9.89 1.55
N VAL A 106 -3.15 10.11 2.74
CA VAL A 106 -3.90 10.63 3.88
C VAL A 106 -3.34 11.98 4.32
N ARG A 107 -4.23 12.87 4.76
CA ARG A 107 -3.90 14.07 5.51
C ARG A 107 -4.19 13.81 6.97
N ARG A 108 -3.22 14.05 7.85
CA ARG A 108 -3.41 13.93 9.29
C ARG A 108 -4.08 15.19 9.79
N GLU A 109 -5.12 15.05 10.60
CA GLU A 109 -5.84 16.19 11.15
C GLU A 109 -5.36 16.56 12.56
N GLY A 110 -4.58 15.68 13.20
CA GLY A 110 -4.20 15.75 14.62
C GLY A 110 -5.07 14.80 15.46
N ASP A 111 -4.64 14.57 16.71
CA ASP A 111 -5.39 13.79 17.71
C ASP A 111 -5.86 12.40 17.21
N GLY A 112 -5.03 11.72 16.43
CA GLY A 112 -5.34 10.40 15.86
C GLY A 112 -6.36 10.39 14.73
N GLN A 113 -6.77 11.54 14.19
CA GLN A 113 -7.70 11.66 13.07
C GLN A 113 -6.97 11.89 11.75
N PHE A 114 -7.59 11.45 10.65
CA PHE A 114 -7.08 11.65 9.30
C PHE A 114 -8.21 11.77 8.27
N SER A 115 -7.92 12.46 7.16
CA SER A 115 -8.73 12.48 5.94
C SER A 115 -8.07 11.64 4.85
N LEU A 116 -8.83 10.76 4.21
CA LEU A 116 -8.38 10.00 3.04
C LEU A 116 -8.55 10.86 1.78
N LEU A 117 -7.43 11.33 1.20
CA LEU A 117 -7.43 12.20 0.03
C LEU A 117 -7.45 11.42 -1.28
N TYR A 118 -6.75 10.28 -1.32
CA TYR A 118 -6.68 9.43 -2.49
C TYR A 118 -6.63 7.97 -2.10
N ARG A 119 -7.28 7.10 -2.88
CA ARG A 119 -7.05 5.65 -2.84
C ARG A 119 -7.22 5.01 -4.22
N GLY A 120 -6.22 4.27 -4.69
CA GLY A 120 -6.36 3.53 -5.93
C GLY A 120 -5.04 3.10 -6.56
N ARG A 121 -5.03 2.97 -7.88
CA ARG A 121 -3.88 2.47 -8.64
C ARG A 121 -2.71 3.44 -8.63
N ILE A 122 -1.51 2.92 -8.88
CA ILE A 122 -0.31 3.73 -9.05
C ILE A 122 -0.37 4.50 -10.38
N ASN A 123 -0.58 3.75 -11.47
CA ASN A 123 -0.79 4.22 -12.83
C ASN A 123 -1.59 3.17 -13.61
N ASP A 124 -1.76 3.36 -14.92
CA ASP A 124 -2.49 2.46 -15.82
C ASP A 124 -1.61 1.53 -16.67
N LEU A 125 -0.38 1.23 -16.22
CA LEU A 125 0.52 0.30 -16.91
C LEU A 125 -0.12 -1.09 -17.11
N PHE A 126 -1.02 -1.50 -16.22
CA PHE A 126 -1.83 -2.70 -16.36
C PHE A 126 -3.29 -2.31 -16.53
N GLU A 127 -3.91 -2.77 -17.62
CA GLU A 127 -5.34 -2.57 -17.88
C GLU A 127 -6.20 -3.63 -17.16
N ALA A 128 -5.67 -4.85 -17.06
CA ALA A 128 -6.25 -5.99 -16.38
C ALA A 128 -5.12 -6.96 -15.95
N PRO A 129 -5.39 -7.96 -15.10
CA PRO A 129 -4.40 -8.97 -14.75
C PRO A 129 -3.81 -9.64 -16.01
N GLY A 130 -2.48 -9.62 -16.12
CA GLY A 130 -1.74 -10.14 -17.28
C GLY A 130 -1.73 -9.24 -18.52
N GLN A 131 -2.44 -8.11 -18.52
CA GLN A 131 -2.53 -7.18 -19.66
C GLN A 131 -1.69 -5.93 -19.40
N ARG A 132 -0.38 -6.05 -19.63
CA ARG A 132 0.59 -4.96 -19.49
C ARG A 132 0.67 -4.12 -20.77
N ARG A 133 0.58 -2.80 -20.63
CA ARG A 133 0.86 -1.83 -21.69
C ARG A 133 2.36 -1.66 -21.93
N PRO A 134 2.78 -1.24 -23.14
CA PRO A 134 4.18 -0.85 -23.38
C PRO A 134 4.65 0.29 -22.47
N ALA A 135 3.75 1.24 -22.16
CA ALA A 135 3.96 2.35 -21.25
C ALA A 135 2.65 2.73 -20.55
N ALA A 136 2.75 3.33 -19.37
CA ALA A 136 1.63 3.99 -18.72
C ALA A 136 1.25 5.26 -19.50
N LEU A 137 -0.05 5.52 -19.59
CA LEU A 137 -0.62 6.74 -20.18
C LEU A 137 -1.07 7.72 -19.09
N HIS A 138 -1.37 7.22 -17.89
CA HIS A 138 -1.86 8.02 -16.76
C HIS A 138 -1.11 7.69 -15.48
N ASP A 139 -0.37 8.65 -14.95
CA ASP A 139 0.28 8.56 -13.64
C ASP A 139 -0.67 9.05 -12.53
N ASP A 140 -1.70 8.25 -12.23
CA ASP A 140 -2.77 8.63 -11.31
C ASP A 140 -2.28 9.03 -9.91
N LEU A 141 -1.42 8.21 -9.29
CA LEU A 141 -0.92 8.50 -7.96
C LEU A 141 -0.02 9.74 -7.95
N ALA A 142 0.83 9.91 -8.97
CA ALA A 142 1.71 11.08 -9.05
C ALA A 142 0.90 12.39 -9.18
N ARG A 143 -0.15 12.39 -10.00
CA ARG A 143 -1.08 13.53 -10.11
C ARG A 143 -1.82 13.78 -8.80
N ALA A 144 -2.32 12.74 -8.14
CA ALA A 144 -3.00 12.87 -6.86
C ALA A 144 -2.07 13.43 -5.77
N LEU A 145 -0.81 12.97 -5.72
CA LEU A 145 0.18 13.48 -4.79
C LEU A 145 0.48 14.96 -5.02
N ALA A 146 0.61 15.40 -6.28
CA ALA A 146 0.83 16.81 -6.60
C ALA A 146 -0.32 17.71 -6.11
N VAL A 147 -1.57 17.28 -6.29
CA VAL A 147 -2.75 18.01 -5.79
C VAL A 147 -2.78 18.03 -4.26
N ALA A 148 -2.49 16.92 -3.60
CA ALA A 148 -2.46 16.84 -2.14
C ALA A 148 -1.37 17.74 -1.54
N LEU A 149 -0.18 17.77 -2.15
CA LEU A 149 0.92 18.66 -1.77
C LEU A 149 0.57 20.14 -1.91
N ALA A 150 -0.27 20.49 -2.88
CA ALA A 150 -0.81 21.84 -3.04
C ALA A 150 -1.96 22.17 -2.05
N GLY A 151 -2.27 21.27 -1.10
CA GLY A 151 -3.36 21.42 -0.13
C GLY A 151 -4.74 21.06 -0.68
N GLY A 152 -4.84 20.63 -1.93
CA GLY A 152 -6.10 20.24 -2.57
C GLY A 152 -6.56 18.83 -2.24
N THR A 153 -7.72 18.47 -2.80
CA THR A 153 -8.27 17.11 -2.81
C THR A 153 -8.19 16.56 -4.24
N PRO A 154 -7.49 15.45 -4.50
CA PRO A 154 -7.39 14.85 -5.82
C PRO A 154 -8.75 14.49 -6.42
N GLU A 155 -8.93 14.73 -7.72
CA GLU A 155 -10.08 14.27 -8.51
C GLU A 155 -9.62 13.50 -9.76
N PRO A 156 -10.02 12.23 -9.95
CA PRO A 156 -10.80 11.45 -9.00
C PRO A 156 -10.01 11.12 -7.73
N SER A 157 -10.66 11.18 -6.56
CA SER A 157 -10.08 10.73 -5.28
C SER A 157 -9.97 9.20 -5.18
N ARG A 158 -10.65 8.47 -6.08
CA ARG A 158 -10.61 7.00 -6.14
C ARG A 158 -10.40 6.50 -7.56
N THR A 159 -9.49 5.56 -7.73
CA THR A 159 -9.29 4.83 -8.99
C THR A 159 -9.26 3.33 -8.74
N ILE A 160 -9.48 2.53 -9.78
CA ILE A 160 -9.52 1.07 -9.67
C ILE A 160 -8.09 0.52 -9.79
N ALA A 161 -7.59 -0.08 -8.71
CA ALA A 161 -6.35 -0.83 -8.69
C ALA A 161 -6.53 -2.20 -9.36
N ILE A 162 -5.47 -2.66 -10.06
CA ILE A 162 -5.44 -3.94 -10.75
C ILE A 162 -4.40 -4.82 -10.07
N GLY A 163 -4.81 -5.98 -9.57
CA GLY A 163 -3.90 -6.93 -8.94
C GLY A 163 -4.56 -7.95 -8.04
N CYS A 164 -3.80 -8.45 -7.07
CA CYS A 164 -4.23 -9.50 -6.14
C CYS A 164 -5.09 -8.92 -5.03
N VAL A 165 -6.12 -9.65 -4.59
CA VAL A 165 -6.97 -9.23 -3.46
C VAL A 165 -6.18 -9.32 -2.17
N LEU A 166 -6.14 -8.22 -1.43
CA LEU A 166 -5.64 -8.16 -0.07
C LEU A 166 -6.78 -8.49 0.90
N THR A 167 -6.48 -9.30 1.91
CA THR A 167 -7.45 -9.65 2.95
C THR A 167 -6.90 -9.26 4.31
N ALA A 168 -7.70 -8.53 5.09
CA ALA A 168 -7.47 -8.43 6.52
C ALA A 168 -7.67 -9.84 7.10
N THR A 169 -6.63 -10.41 7.71
CA THR A 169 -6.74 -11.75 8.30
C THR A 169 -7.58 -11.64 9.58
N ASN A 170 -8.90 -11.78 9.47
CA ASN A 170 -9.67 -12.36 10.57
C ASN A 170 -9.43 -13.86 10.49
N SER A 171 -8.75 -14.40 11.49
CA SER A 171 -8.46 -15.83 11.63
C SER A 171 -9.73 -16.67 11.41
N VAL A 172 -9.85 -17.29 10.24
CA VAL A 172 -10.64 -18.51 10.06
C VAL A 172 -9.71 -19.54 9.45
N SER A 173 -9.34 -20.48 10.30
CA SER A 173 -8.52 -21.65 10.00
C SER A 173 -9.06 -22.35 8.75
N GLN A 174 -8.18 -22.66 7.80
CA GLN A 174 -8.48 -23.66 6.79
C GLN A 174 -8.79 -24.98 7.51
N LYS A 175 -9.99 -25.52 7.28
CA LYS A 175 -10.26 -26.94 7.49
C LYS A 175 -10.38 -27.55 6.10
N SER A 176 -9.31 -28.22 5.69
CA SER A 176 -9.31 -29.15 4.58
C SER A 176 -10.19 -30.34 4.96
N ASP A 177 -11.42 -30.41 4.44
CA ASP A 177 -12.17 -31.66 4.40
C ASP A 177 -11.87 -32.34 3.06
N SER A 178 -10.92 -33.27 3.12
CA SER A 178 -10.87 -34.38 2.18
C SER A 178 -12.09 -35.24 2.45
N ILE A 179 -13.06 -35.24 1.52
CA ILE A 179 -14.14 -36.23 1.52
C ILE A 179 -13.89 -37.21 0.39
N GLU A 180 -13.75 -38.45 0.84
CA GLU A 180 -13.49 -39.72 0.19
C GLU A 180 -14.53 -40.07 -0.88
N ARG A 181 -14.06 -40.64 -1.99
CA ARG A 181 -14.90 -41.17 -3.08
C ARG A 181 -15.53 -42.50 -2.65
N PRO A 182 -16.83 -42.74 -2.86
CA PRO A 182 -17.37 -44.08 -2.76
C PRO A 182 -17.19 -44.85 -4.07
N HIS A 183 -17.06 -46.17 -3.89
CA HIS A 183 -16.86 -47.25 -4.86
C HIS A 183 -17.82 -47.28 -6.04
#